data_AF-A0A5M3XC03-F1
#
_entry.id   AF-A0A5M3XC03-F1
#
_cell.length_a   1.000
_cell.length_b   1.000
_cell.length_c   1.000
_cell.angle_alpha   90.00
_cell.angle_beta   90.00
_cell.angle_gamma   90.00
#
_symmetry.space_group_name_H-M   'P 1'
#
loop_
_entity.id
_entity.type
_entity.pdbx_description
1 polymer ?
#
loop_
_entity_poly.entity_id
_entity_poly.type
_entity_poly.pdbx_seq_one_letter_code
_entity_poly.pdbx_strand_id
1 'polypeptide(L)' 'MNTTATTAQIPAERILPGIGRQIVNLHRNGEFLRQVSYRGTVEQARAYAELFITHDTDPRWAELRAIVLGG' A
#
# COMPACT_ATOMS: atom_id res chain seq x y z
N MET A 1 -9.77 31.82 9.21
CA MET A 1 -8.53 31.06 8.94
C MET A 1 -8.89 29.94 7.98
N ASN A 2 -8.48 30.01 6.72
CA ASN A 2 -8.67 28.92 5.76
C ASN A 2 -7.43 28.05 5.79
N THR A 3 -7.56 26.84 6.32
CA THR A 3 -6.52 25.82 6.29
C THR A 3 -6.45 25.29 4.86
N THR A 4 -5.47 25.74 4.08
CA THR A 4 -5.15 25.13 2.78
C THR A 4 -4.72 23.71 3.08
N ALA A 5 -5.58 22.72 2.79
CA ALA A 5 -5.21 21.33 2.85
C ALA A 5 -4.11 21.11 1.81
N THR A 6 -2.87 21.00 2.26
CA THR A 6 -1.75 20.59 1.40
C THR A 6 -2.10 19.22 0.88
N THR A 7 -2.46 19.13 -0.40
CA THR A 7 -2.63 17.86 -1.10
C THR A 7 -1.27 17.17 -1.06
N ALA A 8 -1.08 16.22 -0.15
CA ALA A 8 0.15 15.45 -0.07
C ALA A 8 0.38 14.82 -1.44
N GLN A 9 1.46 15.20 -2.10
CA GLN A 9 1.74 14.76 -3.46
C GLN A 9 2.02 13.24 -3.44
N ILE A 10 1.10 12.45 -3.99
CA ILE A 10 1.23 11.00 -4.04
C ILE A 10 2.38 10.64 -5.00
N PRO A 11 3.36 9.81 -4.58
CA PRO A 11 4.44 9.37 -5.45
C PRO A 11 3.91 8.65 -6.70
N ALA A 12 4.52 8.90 -7.86
CA ALA A 12 4.09 8.27 -9.11
C ALA A 12 4.36 6.76 -9.11
N GLU A 13 3.44 6.00 -9.73
CA GLU A 13 3.69 4.59 -10.06
C GLU A 13 4.77 4.47 -11.12
N ARG A 14 5.49 3.33 -11.11
CA ARG A 14 6.42 2.96 -12.18
C ARG A 14 6.07 1.57 -12.68
N ILE A 15 5.51 1.54 -13.88
CA ILE A 15 5.07 0.31 -14.55
C ILE A 15 6.01 0.01 -15.72
N LEU A 16 6.55 -1.20 -15.75
CA LEU A 16 7.41 -1.69 -16.83
C LEU A 16 6.69 -2.80 -17.60
N PRO A 17 6.82 -2.85 -18.94
CA PRO A 17 6.28 -3.95 -19.72
C PRO A 17 6.96 -5.27 -19.36
N GLY A 18 6.17 -6.33 -19.19
CA GLY A 18 6.66 -7.67 -18.85
C GLY A 18 7.18 -7.78 -17.40
N ILE A 19 8.21 -8.60 -17.22
CA ILE A 19 8.80 -8.86 -15.90
C ILE A 19 9.83 -7.77 -15.57
N GLY A 20 9.62 -7.04 -14.48
CA GLY A 20 10.49 -5.94 -14.09
C GLY A 20 10.26 -5.48 -12.66
N ARG A 21 10.94 -4.40 -12.24
CA ARG A 21 10.68 -3.75 -10.95
C ARG A 21 9.50 -2.79 -11.07
N GLN A 22 8.33 -3.31 -10.69
CA GLN A 22 7.06 -2.59 -10.64
C GLN A 22 6.96 -1.82 -9.34
N ILE A 23 6.48 -0.58 -9.42
CA ILE A 23 6.18 0.28 -8.27
C ILE A 23 4.71 0.68 -8.41
N VAL A 24 3.87 0.18 -7.52
CA VAL A 24 2.42 0.40 -7.54
C VAL A 24 1.96 1.10 -6.27
N ASN A 25 0.93 1.93 -6.37
CA ASN A 25 0.34 2.62 -5.24
C ASN A 25 -0.82 1.79 -4.71
N LEU A 26 -0.81 1.54 -3.40
CA LEU A 26 -1.90 0.89 -2.71
C LEU A 26 -2.90 1.94 -2.25
N HIS A 27 -4.14 1.80 -2.69
CA HIS A 27 -5.24 2.66 -2.29
C HIS A 27 -6.33 1.86 -1.58
N ARG A 28 -6.98 2.47 -0.59
CA ARG A 28 -8.14 1.89 0.11
C ARG A 28 -9.18 2.97 0.34
N ASN A 29 -10.43 2.71 -0.06
CA ASN A 29 -11.53 3.69 0.04
C ASN A 29 -11.20 5.07 -0.59
N GLY A 30 -10.35 5.09 -1.61
CA GLY A 30 -9.86 6.33 -2.25
C GLY A 30 -8.62 6.94 -1.60
N GLU A 31 -8.22 6.49 -0.41
CA GLU A 31 -7.03 7.00 0.28
C GLU A 31 -5.77 6.25 -0.13
N PHE A 32 -4.68 6.99 -0.34
CA PHE A 32 -3.35 6.40 -0.53
C PHE A 32 -2.83 5.87 0.80
N LEU A 33 -2.47 4.58 0.84
CA LEU A 33 -1.92 3.96 2.03
C LEU A 33 -0.39 3.92 1.98
N ARG A 34 0.15 3.32 0.91
CA ARG A 34 1.59 3.10 0.74
C ARG A 34 1.95 2.79 -0.70
N GLN A 35 3.22 2.94 -1.03
CA GLN A 35 3.77 2.46 -2.27
C GLN A 35 4.39 1.06 -2.07
N VAL A 36 4.22 0.19 -3.05
CA VAL A 36 4.73 -1.19 -3.02
C VAL A 36 5.66 -1.40 -4.19
N SER A 37 6.87 -1.90 -3.91
CA SER A 37 7.85 -2.28 -4.92
C SER A 37 7.91 -3.80 -5.00
N TYR A 38 7.66 -4.36 -6.19
CA TYR A 38 7.69 -5.79 -6.44
C TYR A 38 8.46 -6.11 -7.73
N ARG A 39 9.18 -7.24 -7.76
CA ARG A 39 9.86 -7.71 -8.97
C ARG A 39 9.02 -8.79 -9.65
N GLY A 40 8.38 -8.46 -10.76
CA GLY A 40 7.46 -9.34 -11.48
C GLY A 40 6.66 -8.60 -12.54
N THR A 41 5.48 -9.13 -12.88
CA THR A 41 4.50 -8.41 -13.69
C THR A 41 3.72 -7.39 -12.86
N VAL A 42 2.99 -6.50 -13.52
CA VAL A 42 2.15 -5.49 -12.87
C VAL A 42 1.03 -6.16 -12.06
N GLU A 43 0.44 -7.22 -12.59
CA GLU A 43 -0.61 -8.00 -11.94
C GLU A 43 -0.09 -8.65 -10.65
N GLN A 44 1.12 -9.22 -10.69
CA GLN A 44 1.76 -9.78 -9.49
C GLN A 44 2.07 -8.69 -8.46
N ALA A 45 2.52 -7.51 -8.89
CA ALA A 45 2.77 -6.39 -8.01
C ALA A 45 1.47 -5.87 -7.34
N ARG A 46 0.36 -5.82 -8.08
CA ARG A 46 -0.97 -5.45 -7.55
C ARG A 46 -1.50 -6.50 -6.58
N ALA A 47 -1.43 -7.78 -6.92
CA ALA A 47 -1.81 -8.87 -6.02
C ALA A 47 -0.98 -8.84 -4.71
N TYR A 48 0.33 -8.58 -4.82
CA TYR A 48 1.19 -8.40 -3.66
C TYR A 48 0.80 -7.16 -2.82
N ALA A 49 0.39 -6.07 -3.48
CA ALA A 49 -0.09 -4.88 -2.78
C ALA A 49 -1.41 -5.13 -2.04
N GLU A 50 -2.35 -5.88 -2.64
CA GLU A 50 -3.64 -6.26 -2.04
C GLU A 50 -3.46 -7.12 -0.78
N LEU A 51 -2.45 -7.99 -0.74
CA LEU A 51 -2.15 -8.78 0.47
C LEU A 51 -1.97 -7.88 1.70
N PHE A 52 -1.35 -6.70 1.56
CA PHE A 52 -1.18 -5.79 2.69
C PHE A 52 -2.51 -5.23 3.23
N ILE A 53 -3.51 -5.02 2.36
CA ILE A 53 -4.85 -4.61 2.82
C ILE A 53 -5.49 -5.73 3.62
N THR A 54 -5.40 -6.97 3.12
CA THR A 54 -6.00 -8.14 3.77
C THR A 54 -5.43 -8.35 5.17
N HIS A 55 -4.11 -8.18 5.33
CA HIS A 55 -3.45 -8.30 6.63
C HIS A 55 -3.90 -7.22 7.62
N ASP A 56 -4.12 -5.98 7.17
CA ASP A 56 -4.63 -4.90 8.04
C ASP A 56 -6.10 -5.12 8.48
N THR A 57 -6.86 -5.94 7.77
CA THR A 57 -8.28 -6.22 8.09
C THR A 57 -8.54 -7.50 8.85
N ASP A 58 -7.56 -8.41 8.92
CA ASP A 58 -7.71 -9.63 9.70
C ASP A 58 -7.63 -9.30 11.20
N PRO A 59 -8.67 -9.60 12.01
CA PRO A 59 -8.67 -9.34 13.44
C PRO A 59 -7.45 -9.94 14.17
N ARG A 60 -6.93 -11.08 13.69
CA ARG A 60 -5.76 -11.74 14.28
C ARG A 60 -4.49 -10.92 14.14
N TRP A 61 -4.39 -10.13 13.06
CA TRP A 61 -3.27 -9.21 12.85
C TRP A 61 -3.36 -7.99 13.75
N ALA A 62 -4.56 -7.48 14.04
CA ALA A 62 -4.75 -6.42 15.02
C ALA A 62 -4.32 -6.87 16.43
N GLU A 63 -4.68 -8.11 16.82
CA GLU A 63 -4.24 -8.73 18.08
C GLU A 63 -2.72 -8.90 18.14
N LEU A 64 -2.09 -9.45 17.08
CA LEU A 64 -0.63 -9.59 17.00
C LEU A 64 0.09 -8.24 17.04
N ARG A 65 -0.46 -7.21 16.38
CA ARG A 65 0.09 -5.85 16.40
C ARG A 65 0.03 -5.24 17.81
N ALA A 66 -1.05 -5.48 18.55
CA ALA A 66 -1.16 -5.00 19.94
C ALA A 66 -0.11 -5.66 20.84
N ILE A 67 0.16 -6.95 20.66
CA ILE A 67 1.21 -7.67 21.40
C ILE A 67 2.60 -7.10 21.10
N VAL A 68 2.93 -6.87 19.81
CA VAL A 68 4.25 -6.35 19.40
C VAL A 68 4.49 -4.91 19.85
N LEU A 69 3.45 -4.07 19.88
CA LEU A 69 3.57 -2.68 20.32
C LEU A 69 3.55 -2.50 21.85
N GLY A 70 3.52 -3.61 22.61
CA GLY A 70 3.64 -3.60 24.06
C GLY A 70 2.35 -3.19 24.77
N GLY A 71 1.25 -3.90 24.48
CA GLY A 71 0.05 -3.88 25.33
C GLY A 71 0.34 -4.22 26.79
#